data_AF-A0A9P4L9A3-F1
#
_entry.id   AF-A0A9P4L9A3-F1
#
_cell.length_a   1.000
_cell.length_b   1.000
_cell.length_c   1.000
_cell.angle_alpha   90.00
_cell.angle_beta   90.00
_cell.angle_gamma   90.00
#
_symmetry.space_group_name_H-M   'P 1'
#
loop_
_entity.id
_entity.type
_entity.pdbx_description
1 polymer ?
#
loop_
_entity_poly.entity_id
_entity_poly.type
_entity_poly.pdbx_seq_one_letter_code
_entity_poly.pdbx_strand_id
1 'polypeptide(L)'
;MAPIATLPHLVKRDDDYAIPPFAIILLIMVGSALLVCCGFAIHSVYGFGEDTTGIKPMSNEQEEYMNEVRARNLEALMYEGAKGRAERRT
;
A
#
# COMPACT_ATOMS: atom_id res chain seq x y z
N MET A 1 40.54 41.83 1.34
CA MET A 1 39.89 40.51 1.38
C MET A 1 39.52 40.24 2.83
N ALA A 2 38.25 40.43 3.20
CA ALA A 2 37.82 40.22 4.58
C ALA A 2 37.90 38.73 4.93
N PRO A 3 38.36 38.35 6.14
CA PRO A 3 38.42 36.95 6.54
C PRO A 3 37.01 36.36 6.51
N ILE A 4 36.86 35.18 5.89
CA ILE A 4 35.58 34.46 5.72
C ILE A 4 34.81 34.29 7.05
N ALA A 5 35.52 34.33 8.17
CA ALA A 5 34.98 34.24 9.53
C ALA A 5 33.98 35.34 9.95
N THR A 6 33.90 36.48 9.24
CA THR A 6 32.99 37.58 9.61
C THR A 6 31.67 37.58 8.84
N LEU A 7 31.44 36.61 7.94
CA LEU A 7 30.20 36.53 7.18
C LEU A 7 29.11 35.92 8.06
N PRO A 8 28.04 36.66 8.43
CA PRO A 8 27.09 36.26 9.47
C PRO A 8 26.32 34.96 9.18
N HIS A 9 26.28 34.52 7.93
CA HIS A 9 25.61 33.28 7.50
C HIS A 9 26.54 32.06 7.47
N LEU A 10 27.85 32.25 7.62
CA LEU A 10 28.88 31.19 7.65
C LEU A 10 29.44 30.99 9.06
N VAL A 11 29.00 31.78 10.04
CA VAL A 11 29.35 31.60 11.45
C VAL A 11 28.76 30.29 11.95
N LYS A 12 29.61 29.43 12.53
CA LYS A 12 29.18 28.20 13.19
C LYS A 12 28.17 28.58 14.27
N ARG A 13 27.02 27.92 14.29
CA ARG A 13 26.00 28.14 15.33
C ARG A 13 26.56 27.75 16.70
N ASP A 14 26.25 28.54 17.72
CA ASP A 14 26.67 28.26 19.08
C ASP A 14 26.12 26.90 19.55
N ASP A 15 26.97 26.10 20.20
CA ASP A 15 26.67 24.76 20.71
C ASP A 15 26.00 24.79 22.10
N ASP A 16 25.50 25.95 22.54
CA ASP A 16 24.86 26.17 23.84
C ASP A 16 23.42 25.64 23.86
N TYR A 17 23.28 24.32 23.77
CA TYR A 17 22.01 23.63 23.91
C TYR A 17 21.72 23.31 25.37
N ALA A 18 20.48 23.53 25.82
CA ALA A 18 20.02 23.11 27.15
C ALA A 18 20.01 21.58 27.34
N ILE A 19 20.09 20.82 26.24
CA ILE A 19 20.03 19.35 26.19
C ILE A 19 21.26 18.86 25.41
N PRO A 20 21.92 17.78 25.85
CA PRO A 20 23.05 17.21 25.12
C PRO A 20 22.70 16.86 23.66
N PRO A 21 23.60 17.08 22.68
CA PRO A 21 23.31 16.86 21.25
C PRO A 21 22.80 15.45 20.92
N PHE A 22 23.34 14.42 21.58
CA PHE A 22 22.91 13.03 21.36
C PHE A 22 21.45 12.80 21.77
N ALA A 23 20.98 13.48 22.81
CA ALA A 23 19.60 13.34 23.28
C ALA A 23 18.62 14.06 22.34
N ILE A 24 19.02 15.18 21.74
CA ILE A 24 18.23 15.83 20.68
C ILE A 24 18.04 14.89 19.48
N ILE A 25 19.12 14.23 19.04
CA ILE A 25 19.07 13.27 17.93
C ILE A 25 18.14 12.10 18.26
N LEU A 26 18.24 11.54 19.47
CA LEU A 26 17.36 10.45 19.92
C LEU A 26 15.90 10.89 19.91
N LEU A 27 15.59 12.06 20.47
CA LEU A 27 14.22 12.59 20.51
C LEU A 27 13.64 12.80 19.10
N ILE A 28 14.45 13.26 18.15
CA ILE A 28 14.03 13.42 16.76
C ILE A 28 13.77 12.06 16.10
N MET A 29 14.64 11.06 16.33
CA MET A 29 14.45 9.72 15.77
C MET A 29 13.18 9.05 16.31
N VAL A 30 12.92 9.17 17.62
CA VAL A 30 11.71 8.62 18.23
C VAL A 30 10.47 9.39 17.79
N GLY A 31 10.55 10.72 17.78
CA GLY A 31 9.45 11.58 17.34
C GLY A 31 9.07 11.33 15.88
N SER A 32 10.04 11.17 14.98
CA SER A 32 9.78 10.89 13.57
C SER A 32 9.16 9.51 13.36
N ALA A 33 9.64 8.48 14.07
CA ALA A 33 9.07 7.15 14.01
C ALA A 33 7.60 7.14 14.47
N LEU A 34 7.31 7.79 15.60
CA LEU A 34 5.93 7.92 16.11
C LEU A 34 5.02 8.65 15.12
N LEU A 35 5.48 9.76 14.55
CA LEU A 35 4.70 10.51 13.56
C LEU A 35 4.42 9.70 12.30
N VAL A 36 5.39 8.90 11.82
CA VAL A 36 5.18 8.01 10.66
C VAL A 36 4.14 6.94 10.99
N CYS A 37 4.21 6.31 12.16
CA CYS A 37 3.22 5.31 12.59
C CYS A 37 1.81 5.93 12.72
N CYS A 38 1.70 7.11 13.34
CA CYS A 38 0.43 7.83 13.46
C CYS A 38 -0.12 8.24 12.09
N GLY A 39 0.73 8.75 11.20
CA GLY A 39 0.35 9.11 9.83
C GLY A 39 -0.16 7.90 9.04
N PHE A 40 0.52 6.76 9.15
CA PHE A 40 0.07 5.50 8.55
C PHE A 40 -1.28 5.03 9.12
N ALA A 41 -1.45 5.10 10.45
CA ALA A 41 -2.72 4.72 11.09
C ALA A 41 -3.88 5.59 10.60
N ILE A 42 -3.70 6.92 10.57
CA ILE A 42 -4.70 7.85 10.02
C ILE A 42 -4.98 7.53 8.55
N HIS A 43 -3.95 7.31 7.73
CA HIS A 43 -4.11 6.95 6.33
C HIS A 43 -4.87 5.62 6.16
N SER A 44 -4.60 4.62 7.00
CA SER A 44 -5.27 3.32 6.93
C SER A 44 -6.76 3.38 7.30
N VAL A 45 -7.14 4.28 8.22
CA VAL A 45 -8.53 4.42 8.70
C VAL A 45 -9.33 5.36 7.81
N TYR A 46 -8.72 6.47 7.39
CA TYR A 46 -9.43 7.56 6.68
C TYR A 46 -9.17 7.60 5.18
N GLY A 47 -8.30 6.73 4.66
CA GLY A 47 -8.09 6.42 3.24
C GLY A 47 -8.38 7.54 2.25
N PHE A 48 -7.34 8.19 1.72
CA PHE A 48 -7.50 9.12 0.60
C PHE A 48 -7.81 8.33 -0.70
N GLY A 49 -9.08 7.96 -0.90
CA GLY A 49 -9.59 7.39 -2.15
C GLY A 49 -9.84 5.88 -2.14
N GLU A 50 -10.44 5.40 -3.24
CA GLU A 50 -10.65 3.97 -3.47
C GLU A 50 -9.31 3.23 -3.51
N ASP A 51 -9.24 2.13 -2.75
CA ASP A 51 -8.09 1.23 -2.70
C ASP A 51 -7.75 0.71 -4.11
N THR A 52 -6.71 1.25 -4.72
CA THR A 52 -6.26 0.84 -6.07
C THR A 52 -5.51 -0.49 -6.08
N THR A 53 -5.20 -1.02 -4.90
CA THR A 53 -4.46 -2.26 -4.68
C THR A 53 -5.36 -3.44 -4.31
N GLY A 54 -6.62 -3.17 -3.96
CA GLY A 54 -7.63 -4.17 -3.64
C GLY A 54 -8.17 -4.88 -4.89
N ILE A 55 -8.84 -6.02 -4.69
CA ILE A 55 -9.66 -6.63 -5.76
C ILE A 55 -10.78 -5.65 -6.06
N LYS A 56 -10.69 -4.96 -7.19
CA LYS A 56 -11.74 -4.05 -7.65
C LYS A 56 -13.05 -4.81 -7.73
N PRO A 57 -14.16 -4.30 -7.17
CA PRO A 57 -15.46 -4.91 -7.39
C PRO A 57 -15.70 -5.01 -8.90
N MET A 58 -16.05 -6.22 -9.33
CA MET A 58 -16.31 -6.51 -10.74
C MET A 58 -17.50 -5.67 -11.21
N SER A 59 -17.42 -5.09 -12.42
CA SER A 59 -18.57 -4.36 -12.99
C SER A 59 -19.77 -5.30 -13.13
N ASN A 60 -21.00 -4.78 -13.01
CA ASN A 60 -22.22 -5.57 -13.20
C ASN A 60 -22.22 -6.32 -14.55
N GLU A 61 -21.75 -5.66 -15.62
CA GLU A 61 -21.63 -6.28 -16.96
C GLU A 61 -20.60 -7.42 -16.97
N GLN A 62 -19.50 -7.27 -16.23
CA GLN A 62 -18.48 -8.30 -16.11
C GLN A 62 -18.98 -9.48 -15.28
N GLU A 63 -19.80 -9.23 -14.25
CA GLU A 63 -20.41 -10.27 -13.44
C GLU A 63 -21.42 -11.11 -14.24
N GLU A 64 -22.29 -10.45 -15.00
CA GLU A 64 -23.25 -11.12 -15.87
C GLU A 64 -22.54 -11.98 -16.93
N TYR A 65 -21.50 -11.45 -17.56
CA TYR A 65 -20.67 -12.20 -18.51
C TYR A 65 -20.02 -13.42 -17.85
N MET A 66 -19.42 -13.27 -16.67
CA MET A 66 -18.75 -14.39 -15.99
C MET A 66 -19.75 -15.47 -15.55
N ASN A 67 -20.98 -15.08 -15.20
CA ASN A 67 -22.05 -16.02 -14.89
C ASN A 67 -22.48 -16.82 -16.14
N GLU A 68 -22.65 -16.17 -17.29
CA GLU A 68 -22.97 -16.84 -18.56
C GLU A 68 -21.87 -17.84 -18.96
N VAL A 69 -20.60 -17.41 -18.90
CA VAL A 69 -19.44 -18.26 -19.21
C VAL A 69 -19.39 -19.47 -18.29
N ARG A 70 -19.63 -19.27 -16.99
CA ARG A 70 -19.66 -20.37 -16.02
C ARG A 70 -20.79 -21.36 -16.33
N ALA A 71 -21.97 -20.89 -16.71
CA ALA A 71 -23.10 -21.74 -17.07
C ALA A 71 -22.79 -22.60 -18.30
N ARG A 72 -22.26 -22.00 -19.37
CA ARG A 72 -21.89 -22.70 -20.61
C ARG A 72 -20.79 -23.74 -20.39
N ASN A 73 -19.75 -23.40 -19.63
CA ASN A 73 -18.68 -24.34 -19.33
C ASN A 73 -19.16 -25.52 -18.49
N LEU A 74 -20.09 -25.27 -17.55
CA LEU A 74 -20.68 -26.33 -16.75
C LEU A 74 -21.52 -27.27 -17.61
N GLU A 75 -22.32 -26.74 -18.54
CA GLU A 75 -23.12 -27.55 -19.47
C GLU A 75 -22.22 -28.43 -20.36
N ALA A 76 -21.16 -27.85 -20.93
CA ALA A 76 -20.19 -28.60 -21.73
C ALA A 76 -19.53 -29.72 -20.92
N LEU A 77 -19.12 -29.42 -19.68
CA LEU A 77 -18.52 -30.42 -18.78
C LEU A 77 -19.49 -31.56 -18.45
N MET A 78 -20.77 -31.25 -18.23
CA MET A 78 -21.81 -32.25 -17.98
C MET A 78 -22.02 -33.15 -19.20
N TYR A 79 -22.05 -32.57 -20.40
CA TYR A 79 -22.17 -33.31 -21.65
C TYR A 79 -20.98 -34.25 -21.89
N GLU A 80 -19.76 -33.76 -21.73
CA GLU A 80 -18.54 -34.58 -21.84
C GLU A 80 -18.50 -35.70 -20.80
N GLY A 81 -18.87 -35.40 -19.55
CA GLY A 81 -18.97 -36.40 -18.49
C GLY A 81 -20.00 -37.49 -18.78
N ALA A 82 -21.15 -37.13 -19.35
CA ALA A 82 -22.17 -38.08 -19.77
C ALA A 82 -21.69 -38.97 -20.92
N LYS A 83 -21.03 -38.38 -21.93
CA LYS A 83 -20.46 -39.10 -23.07
C LYS A 83 -19.37 -40.08 -22.63
N GLY A 84 -18.42 -39.65 -21.80
CA GLY A 84 -17.35 -40.52 -21.30
C GLY A 84 -17.87 -41.68 -20.45
N ARG A 85 -18.99 -41.50 -19.72
CA ARG A 85 -19.64 -42.58 -18.98
C ARG A 85 -20.34 -43.60 -19.90
N ALA A 86 -20.91 -43.15 -21.02
CA ALA A 86 -21.52 -44.03 -22.01
C ALA A 86 -20.47 -44.89 -22.74
N GLU A 87 -19.35 -44.28 -23.15
CA GLU A 87 -18.24 -44.98 -23.83
C GLU A 87 -17.57 -46.04 -22.94
N ARG A 88 -17.50 -45.84 -21.61
CA ARG A 88 -16.96 -46.86 -20.69
C ARG A 88 -17.89 -48.05 -20.44
N ARG A 89 -19.16 -47.99 -20.87
CA ARG A 89 -20.17 -49.01 -20.60
C ARG A 89 -20.40 -49.97 -21.77
N THR A 90 -19.89 -49.64 -22.95
CA THR A 90 -19.88 -50.49 -24.16
C THR A 90 -18.53 -51.18 -24.31
#